data_AF-A0A0P9N2S1-F1
#
_entry.id   AF-A0A0P9N2S1-F1
#
_cell.length_a   1.000
_cell.length_b   1.000
_cell.length_c   1.000
_cell.angle_alpha   90.00
_cell.angle_beta   90.00
_cell.angle_gamma   90.00
#
_symmetry.space_group_name_H-M   'P 1'
#
loop_
_entity.id
_entity.type
_entity.pdbx_description
1 polymer ?
#
loop_
_entity_poly.entity_id
_entity_poly.type
_entity_poly.pdbx_seq_one_letter_code
_entity_poly.pdbx_strand_id
1 'polypeptide(L)'
;QWMFLIQGVPTVALGVLAFVLLCDKVEDARWLTPEQRQRVKTDITNDELSRPVHGKSSVASVLSMPFIWILGFIYFCIQSGVYAINFWLPSIIKNLGFSDALVIGWISAVPYLMAGVFMLLVGRSADLRNERRWHLVVPMLMGATGLIIAANFATLPIVAIIGLTIATMGALTSLPMFWPLPTALLS
;
A
#
# COMPACT_ATOMS: atom_id res chain seq x y z
N GLN A 1 9.19 27.48 -1.47
CA GLN A 1 7.79 27.94 -1.60
C GLN A 1 7.15 27.54 -2.93
N TRP A 2 7.83 27.69 -4.08
CA TRP A 2 7.35 27.18 -5.38
C TRP A 2 7.00 25.68 -5.40
N MET A 3 7.76 24.84 -4.69
CA MET A 3 7.46 23.40 -4.55
C MET A 3 6.05 23.11 -4.02
N PHE A 4 5.57 23.89 -3.05
CA PHE A 4 4.23 23.74 -2.49
C PHE A 4 3.13 24.12 -3.49
N LEU A 5 3.37 25.13 -4.33
CA LEU A 5 2.42 25.49 -5.38
C LEU A 5 2.37 24.42 -6.48
N ILE A 6 3.53 23.93 -6.92
CA ILE A 6 3.63 22.92 -7.99
C ILE A 6 3.01 21.58 -7.55
N GLN A 7 3.15 21.18 -6.28
CA GLN A 7 2.51 19.96 -5.75
C GLN A 7 1.06 20.19 -5.30
N GLY A 8 0.76 21.38 -4.77
CA GLY A 8 -0.55 21.71 -4.22
C GLY A 8 -1.61 21.92 -5.30
N VAL A 9 -1.29 22.63 -6.39
CA VAL A 9 -2.27 22.93 -7.46
C VAL A 9 -2.83 21.66 -8.10
N PRO A 10 -2.03 20.66 -8.53
CA PRO A 10 -2.57 19.41 -9.05
C PRO A 10 -3.40 18.64 -8.03
N THR A 11 -3.01 18.68 -6.76
CA THR A 11 -3.75 18.02 -5.67
C THR A 11 -5.12 18.66 -5.46
N VAL A 12 -5.19 19.99 -5.44
CA VAL A 12 -6.47 20.73 -5.35
C VAL A 12 -7.32 20.47 -6.58
N ALA A 13 -6.73 20.48 -7.79
CA ALA A 13 -7.44 20.18 -9.02
C ALA A 13 -8.02 18.76 -9.01
N LEU A 14 -7.25 17.76 -8.56
CA LEU A 14 -7.74 16.39 -8.38
C LEU A 14 -8.84 16.30 -7.31
N GLY A 15 -8.74 17.08 -6.22
CA GLY A 15 -9.79 17.15 -5.20
C GLY A 15 -11.10 17.72 -5.74
N VAL A 16 -11.04 18.79 -6.53
CA VAL A 16 -12.21 19.34 -7.23
C VAL A 16 -12.77 18.34 -8.24
N LEU A 17 -11.91 17.66 -8.98
CA LEU A 17 -12.32 16.63 -9.94
C LEU A 17 -13.01 15.46 -9.24
N ALA A 18 -12.48 14.99 -8.10
CA ALA A 18 -13.10 13.96 -7.28
C ALA A 18 -14.46 14.42 -6.75
N PHE A 19 -14.59 15.67 -6.28
CA PHE A 19 -15.87 16.21 -5.83
C PHE A 19 -16.95 16.22 -6.92
N VAL A 20 -16.56 16.45 -8.18
CA VAL A 20 -17.49 16.51 -9.32
C VAL A 20 -17.76 15.14 -9.94
N LEU A 21 -16.76 14.26 -10.01
CA LEU A 21 -16.86 12.96 -10.69
C LEU A 21 -17.22 11.79 -9.78
N LEU A 22 -16.91 11.85 -8.48
CA LEU A 22 -17.18 10.75 -7.55
C LEU A 22 -18.67 10.80 -7.16
N CYS A 23 -19.41 9.77 -7.57
CA CYS A 23 -20.83 9.64 -7.29
C CYS A 23 -21.04 8.68 -6.12
N ASP A 24 -21.86 9.07 -5.14
CA ASP A 24 -22.17 8.22 -3.98
C ASP A 24 -23.01 6.98 -4.37
N LYS A 25 -23.80 7.08 -5.43
CA LYS A 25 -24.63 5.99 -5.94
C LYS A 25 -24.29 5.67 -7.39
N VAL A 26 -24.36 4.38 -7.71
CA VAL A 26 -24.20 3.85 -9.08
C VAL A 26 -25.20 4.50 -10.05
N GLU A 27 -26.37 4.88 -9.55
CA GLU A 27 -27.43 5.55 -10.32
C GLU A 27 -27.08 6.98 -10.74
N ASP A 28 -26.25 7.66 -9.94
CA ASP A 28 -25.81 9.03 -10.18
C ASP A 28 -24.54 9.09 -11.06
N ALA A 29 -23.92 7.94 -11.33
CA ALA A 29 -22.71 7.82 -12.16
C ALA A 29 -23.01 8.11 -13.64
N ARG A 30 -22.86 9.38 -14.03
CA ARG A 30 -23.09 9.87 -15.41
C ARG A 30 -22.06 9.39 -16.43
N TRP A 31 -20.91 8.90 -15.97
CA TRP A 31 -19.84 8.37 -16.81
C TRP A 31 -20.06 6.89 -17.19
N LEU A 32 -21.03 6.21 -16.57
CA LEU A 32 -21.40 4.83 -16.90
C LEU A 32 -22.53 4.81 -17.94
N THR A 33 -22.40 3.93 -18.94
CA THR A 33 -23.52 3.60 -19.83
C THR A 33 -24.65 2.89 -19.06
N PRO A 34 -25.91 2.93 -19.54
CA PRO A 34 -27.02 2.25 -18.89
C PRO A 34 -26.76 0.75 -18.65
N GLU A 35 -26.10 0.07 -19.60
CA GLU A 35 -25.74 -1.35 -19.48
C GLU A 35 -24.70 -1.60 -18.38
N GLN A 36 -23.63 -0.79 -18.33
CA GLN A 36 -22.59 -0.92 -17.29
C GLN A 36 -23.17 -0.63 -15.91
N ARG A 37 -24.03 0.38 -15.81
CA ARG A 37 -24.74 0.73 -14.56
C ARG A 37 -25.58 -0.43 -14.06
N GLN A 38 -26.32 -1.09 -14.95
CA GLN A 38 -27.13 -2.24 -14.59
C GLN A 38 -26.27 -3.42 -14.12
N ARG A 39 -25.15 -3.71 -14.79
CA ARG A 39 -24.21 -4.77 -14.37
C ARG A 39 -23.67 -4.52 -12.97
N VAL A 40 -23.14 -3.32 -12.71
CA VAL A 40 -22.61 -2.96 -11.39
C VAL A 40 -23.69 -3.06 -10.32
N LYS A 41 -24.91 -2.63 -10.61
CA LYS A 41 -26.05 -2.76 -9.68
C LYS A 41 -26.34 -4.22 -9.36
N THR A 42 -26.36 -5.10 -10.36
CA THR A 42 -26.54 -6.54 -10.17
C THR A 42 -25.41 -7.15 -9.35
N ASP A 43 -24.15 -6.78 -9.60
CA ASP A 43 -23.01 -7.29 -8.83
C ASP A 43 -23.09 -6.88 -7.35
N ILE A 44 -23.46 -5.63 -7.06
CA ILE A 44 -23.66 -5.15 -5.69
C ILE A 44 -24.78 -5.93 -5.00
N THR A 45 -25.94 -6.11 -5.66
CA THR A 45 -27.05 -6.87 -5.08
C THR A 45 -26.67 -8.32 -4.82
N ASN A 46 -25.92 -8.96 -5.72
CA ASN A 46 -25.43 -10.31 -5.54
C ASN A 46 -24.44 -10.42 -4.36
N ASP A 47 -23.57 -9.42 -4.19
CA ASP A 47 -22.64 -9.35 -3.06
C ASP A 47 -23.40 -9.18 -1.73
N GLU A 48 -24.41 -8.29 -1.68
CA GLU A 48 -25.27 -8.11 -0.50
C GLU A 48 -26.04 -9.38 -0.11
N LEU A 49 -26.51 -10.15 -1.09
CA LEU A 49 -27.20 -11.43 -0.85
C LEU A 49 -26.26 -12.54 -0.38
N SER A 50 -24.98 -12.47 -0.77
CA SER A 50 -23.95 -13.46 -0.41
C SER A 50 -23.26 -13.16 0.91
N ARG A 51 -23.45 -11.95 1.47
CA ARG A 51 -22.86 -11.57 2.75
C ARG A 51 -23.52 -12.38 3.88
N PRO A 52 -22.73 -13.09 4.70
CA PRO A 52 -23.26 -13.68 5.92
C PRO A 52 -23.88 -12.56 6.78
N VAL A 53 -25.03 -12.82 7.38
CA VAL A 53 -25.73 -11.87 8.26
C VAL A 53 -24.93 -11.69 9.55
N HIS A 54 -23.77 -11.04 9.49
CA HIS A 54 -23.08 -10.51 10.66
C HIS A 54 -23.80 -9.21 11.04
N GLY A 55 -24.82 -9.36 11.88
CA GLY A 55 -25.58 -8.25 12.41
C GLY A 55 -24.65 -7.23 13.06
N LYS A 56 -24.77 -5.95 12.66
CA LYS A 56 -24.13 -4.74 13.21
C LYS A 56 -23.21 -5.03 14.40
N SER A 57 -21.99 -5.49 14.12
CA SER A 57 -21.02 -5.81 15.15
C SER A 57 -20.72 -4.54 15.95
N SER A 58 -21.14 -4.49 17.21
CA SER A 58 -20.76 -3.39 18.10
C SER A 58 -19.24 -3.26 18.11
N VAL A 59 -18.70 -2.03 18.16
CA VAL A 59 -17.24 -1.79 18.20
C VAL A 59 -16.57 -2.60 19.31
N ALA A 60 -17.25 -2.78 20.45
CA ALA A 60 -16.76 -3.62 21.54
C ALA A 60 -16.68 -5.11 21.17
N SER A 61 -17.64 -5.60 20.38
CA SER A 61 -17.63 -6.99 19.88
C SER A 61 -16.50 -7.21 18.89
N VAL A 62 -16.21 -6.22 18.04
CA VAL A 62 -15.08 -6.21 17.08
C VAL A 62 -13.75 -6.25 17.85
N LEU A 63 -13.54 -5.38 18.84
CA LEU A 63 -12.31 -5.36 19.65
C LEU A 63 -12.08 -6.62 20.49
N SER A 64 -13.15 -7.36 20.79
CA SER A 64 -13.07 -8.63 21.52
C SER A 64 -12.59 -9.79 20.65
N MET A 65 -12.55 -9.62 19.32
CA MET A 65 -12.09 -10.68 18.41
C MET A 65 -10.55 -10.76 18.41
N PRO A 66 -9.94 -11.90 18.78
CA PRO A 66 -8.49 -12.04 18.84
C PRO A 66 -7.81 -11.84 17.47
N PHE A 67 -8.53 -12.16 16.39
CA PHE A 67 -8.04 -11.97 15.03
C PHE A 67 -7.79 -10.50 14.66
N ILE A 68 -8.54 -9.55 15.24
CA ILE A 68 -8.33 -8.12 14.98
C ILE A 68 -7.02 -7.62 15.57
N TRP A 69 -6.63 -8.15 16.73
CA TRP A 69 -5.31 -7.86 17.32
C TRP A 69 -4.17 -8.43 16.48
N ILE A 70 -4.35 -9.61 15.88
CA ILE A 70 -3.37 -10.19 14.94
C ILE A 70 -3.23 -9.30 13.70
N LEU A 71 -4.35 -8.89 13.09
CA LEU A 71 -4.34 -7.96 11.96
C LEU A 71 -3.69 -6.61 12.32
N GLY A 72 -4.02 -6.07 13.49
CA GLY A 72 -3.43 -4.84 14.01
C GLY A 72 -1.92 -4.97 14.21
N PHE A 73 -1.45 -6.10 14.74
CA PHE A 73 -0.03 -6.38 14.90
C PHE A 73 0.69 -6.54 13.55
N ILE A 74 0.10 -7.24 12.59
CA ILE A 74 0.62 -7.34 11.22
C ILE A 74 0.75 -5.95 10.60
N TYR A 75 -0.30 -5.13 10.70
CA TYR A 75 -0.30 -3.76 10.19
C TYR A 75 0.76 -2.89 10.89
N PHE A 76 0.92 -3.03 12.20
CA PHE A 76 1.98 -2.38 12.96
C PHE A 76 3.36 -2.76 12.44
N CYS A 77 3.63 -4.04 12.19
CA CYS A 77 4.90 -4.50 11.61
C CYS A 77 5.15 -3.91 10.21
N ILE A 78 4.11 -3.88 9.35
CA ILE A 78 4.21 -3.28 8.01
C ILE A 78 4.56 -1.80 8.14
N GLN A 79 3.82 -1.04 8.95
CA GLN A 79 4.05 0.40 9.10
C GLN A 79 5.38 0.73 9.76
N SER A 80 5.81 -0.06 10.74
CA SER A 80 7.14 0.05 11.33
C SER A 80 8.23 -0.07 10.25
N GLY A 81 8.12 -1.07 9.36
CA GLY A 81 9.04 -1.22 8.23
C GLY A 81 9.01 -0.06 7.25
N VAL A 82 7.82 0.40 6.86
CA VAL A 82 7.65 1.53 5.92
C VAL A 82 8.25 2.82 6.49
N TYR A 83 7.98 3.13 7.75
CA TYR A 83 8.56 4.31 8.40
C TYR A 83 10.08 4.18 8.59
N ALA A 84 10.57 3.01 8.98
CA ALA A 84 12.00 2.75 9.08
C ALA A 84 12.71 3.06 7.75
N ILE A 85 12.15 2.60 6.64
CA ILE A 85 12.67 2.87 5.30
C ILE A 85 12.58 4.36 4.98
N ASN A 86 11.41 4.99 5.14
CA ASN A 86 11.23 6.41 4.82
C ASN A 86 12.18 7.33 5.58
N PHE A 87 12.49 7.03 6.84
CA PHE A 87 13.38 7.84 7.66
C PHE A 87 14.87 7.51 7.46
N TRP A 88 15.24 6.23 7.43
CA TRP A 88 16.65 5.84 7.37
C TRP A 88 17.21 5.72 5.96
N LEU A 89 16.39 5.51 4.93
CA LEU A 89 16.87 5.39 3.55
C LEU A 89 17.75 6.58 3.13
N PRO A 90 17.31 7.85 3.26
CA PRO A 90 18.13 8.99 2.83
C PRO A 90 19.36 9.18 3.73
N SER A 91 19.24 8.84 5.02
CA SER A 91 20.34 8.95 5.99
C SER A 91 21.44 7.92 5.72
N ILE A 92 21.06 6.68 5.42
CA ILE A 92 22.00 5.63 5.00
C ILE A 92 22.71 6.08 3.73
N ILE A 93 21.98 6.55 2.71
CA ILE A 93 22.60 7.05 1.47
C ILE A 93 23.57 8.20 1.76
N LYS A 94 23.21 9.15 2.62
CA LYS A 94 24.12 10.23 3.03
C LYS A 94 25.39 9.70 3.69
N ASN A 95 25.28 8.71 4.56
CA ASN A 95 26.42 8.09 5.27
C ASN A 95 27.36 7.32 4.34
N LEU A 96 26.92 6.94 3.14
CA LEU A 96 27.77 6.32 2.11
C LEU A 96 28.72 7.31 1.42
N GLY A 97 28.70 8.59 1.81
CA GLY A 97 29.60 9.62 1.30
C GLY A 97 28.97 10.57 0.27
N PHE A 98 27.67 10.44 0.00
CA PHE A 98 26.95 11.39 -0.85
C PHE A 98 26.58 12.64 -0.04
N SER A 99 27.19 13.78 -0.38
CA SER A 99 26.94 15.07 0.30
C SER A 99 25.79 15.87 -0.31
N ASP A 100 25.51 15.68 -1.60
CA ASP A 100 24.51 16.45 -2.32
C ASP A 100 23.10 15.90 -2.12
N ALA A 101 22.22 16.74 -1.56
CA ALA A 101 20.81 16.39 -1.34
C ALA A 101 20.08 15.98 -2.62
N LEU A 102 20.44 16.57 -3.77
CA LEU A 102 19.89 16.19 -5.08
C LEU A 102 20.29 14.76 -5.45
N VAL A 103 21.56 14.39 -5.25
CA VAL A 103 22.07 13.05 -5.57
C VAL A 103 21.44 12.02 -4.65
N ILE A 104 21.33 12.32 -3.34
CA ILE A 104 20.63 11.47 -2.38
C ILE A 104 19.17 11.25 -2.82
N GLY A 105 18.49 12.30 -3.28
CA GLY A 105 17.13 12.21 -3.79
C GLY A 105 16.99 11.30 -5.00
N TRP A 106 17.87 11.44 -6.00
CA TRP A 106 17.88 10.58 -7.19
C TRP A 106 18.17 9.12 -6.85
N ILE A 107 19.13 8.85 -5.95
CA ILE A 107 19.44 7.48 -5.51
C ILE A 107 18.26 6.91 -4.72
N SER A 108 17.64 7.70 -3.84
CA SER A 108 16.48 7.28 -3.05
C SER A 108 15.26 6.98 -3.92
N ALA A 109 15.12 7.66 -5.07
CA ALA A 109 14.02 7.43 -6.00
C ALA A 109 14.03 6.01 -6.60
N VAL A 110 15.20 5.39 -6.76
CA VAL A 110 15.34 4.05 -7.36
C VAL A 110 14.59 2.97 -6.53
N PRO A 111 14.83 2.82 -5.21
CA PRO A 111 14.04 1.94 -4.35
C PRO A 111 12.53 2.13 -4.46
N TYR A 112 12.04 3.37 -4.44
CA TYR A 112 10.60 3.65 -4.53
C TYR A 112 10.01 3.33 -5.89
N LEU A 113 10.73 3.62 -6.99
CA LEU A 113 10.29 3.26 -8.33
C LEU A 113 10.22 1.74 -8.51
N MET A 114 11.24 1.02 -8.05
CA MET A 114 11.24 -0.45 -8.06
C MET A 114 10.11 -1.02 -7.20
N ALA A 115 9.83 -0.42 -6.04
CA ALA A 115 8.70 -0.79 -5.20
C ALA A 115 7.36 -0.57 -5.90
N GLY A 116 7.19 0.54 -6.63
CA GLY A 116 5.99 0.80 -7.42
C GLY A 116 5.76 -0.26 -8.51
N VAL A 117 6.81 -0.61 -9.26
CA VAL A 117 6.73 -1.67 -10.29
C VAL A 117 6.41 -3.01 -9.65
N PHE A 118 7.11 -3.38 -8.58
CA PHE A 118 6.89 -4.63 -7.87
C PHE A 118 5.47 -4.73 -7.31
N MET A 119 4.97 -3.65 -6.71
CA MET A 119 3.61 -3.56 -6.18
C MET A 119 2.56 -3.87 -7.26
N LEU A 120 2.73 -3.34 -8.48
CA LEU A 120 1.82 -3.62 -9.59
C LEU A 120 1.88 -5.09 -10.05
N LEU A 121 3.09 -5.66 -10.13
CA LEU A 121 3.29 -7.05 -10.54
C LEU A 121 2.68 -8.03 -9.52
N VAL A 122 2.93 -7.79 -8.24
CA VAL A 122 2.39 -8.63 -7.16
C VAL A 122 0.88 -8.41 -7.05
N GLY A 123 0.39 -7.17 -7.16
CA GLY A 123 -1.04 -6.84 -7.22
C GLY A 123 -1.77 -7.66 -8.28
N ARG A 124 -1.30 -7.57 -9.52
CA ARG A 124 -1.86 -8.34 -10.64
C ARG A 124 -1.77 -9.85 -10.42
N SER A 125 -0.68 -10.34 -9.84
CA SER A 125 -0.51 -11.76 -9.53
C SER A 125 -1.49 -12.23 -8.44
N ALA A 126 -1.75 -11.41 -7.43
CA ALA A 126 -2.68 -11.73 -6.35
C ALA A 126 -4.12 -11.80 -6.87
N ASP A 127 -4.50 -10.86 -7.75
CA ASP A 127 -5.83 -10.85 -8.36
C ASP A 127 -6.05 -12.07 -9.27
N LEU A 128 -5.03 -12.47 -10.05
CA LEU A 128 -5.12 -13.63 -10.94
C LEU A 128 -5.20 -14.97 -10.20
N ARG A 129 -4.48 -15.10 -9.08
CA ARG A 129 -4.42 -16.35 -8.30
C ARG A 129 -5.46 -16.43 -7.19
N ASN A 130 -6.06 -15.29 -6.82
CA ASN A 130 -6.95 -15.15 -5.67
C ASN A 130 -6.30 -15.59 -4.33
N GLU A 131 -4.96 -15.58 -4.25
CA GLU A 131 -4.15 -16.09 -3.14
C GLU A 131 -3.64 -14.96 -2.22
N ARG A 132 -4.54 -14.24 -1.55
CA ARG A 132 -4.19 -13.03 -0.77
C ARG A 132 -3.15 -13.26 0.35
N ARG A 133 -3.10 -14.47 0.93
CA ARG A 133 -2.20 -14.79 2.06
C ARG A 133 -0.73 -14.78 1.66
N TRP A 134 -0.37 -15.46 0.58
CA TRP A 134 1.03 -15.59 0.15
C TRP A 134 1.57 -14.28 -0.42
N HIS A 135 0.73 -13.53 -1.13
CA HIS A 135 1.07 -12.22 -1.65
C HIS A 135 1.20 -11.13 -0.57
N LEU A 136 0.85 -11.43 0.68
CA LEU A 136 1.20 -10.60 1.83
C LEU A 136 2.48 -11.10 2.52
N VAL A 137 2.56 -12.39 2.82
CA VAL A 137 3.68 -12.98 3.58
C VAL A 137 5.00 -12.85 2.83
N VAL A 138 5.02 -13.11 1.52
CA VAL A 138 6.26 -13.07 0.74
C VAL A 138 6.86 -11.66 0.69
N PRO A 139 6.10 -10.59 0.36
CA PRO A 139 6.61 -9.23 0.45
C PRO A 139 7.03 -8.82 1.86
N MET A 140 6.34 -9.27 2.91
CA MET A 140 6.76 -8.99 4.30
C MET A 140 8.12 -9.63 4.62
N LEU A 141 8.34 -10.87 4.23
CA LEU A 141 9.62 -11.56 4.41
C LEU A 141 10.73 -10.93 3.56
N MET A 142 10.42 -10.49 2.34
CA MET A 142 11.34 -9.69 1.53
C MET A 142 11.69 -8.37 2.23
N GLY A 143 10.70 -7.69 2.80
CA GLY A 143 10.87 -6.48 3.60
C GLY A 143 11.85 -6.67 4.75
N ALA A 144 11.62 -7.72 5.55
CA ALA A 144 12.44 -8.06 6.71
C ALA A 144 13.88 -8.44 6.30
N THR A 145 14.04 -9.29 5.30
CA THR A 145 15.37 -9.71 4.81
C THR A 145 16.14 -8.52 4.21
N GLY A 146 15.48 -7.65 3.44
CA GLY A 146 16.07 -6.42 2.92
C GLY A 146 16.57 -5.48 4.01
N LEU A 147 15.78 -5.29 5.08
CA LEU A 147 16.18 -4.48 6.22
C LEU A 147 17.37 -5.08 6.98
N ILE A 148 17.40 -6.39 7.16
CA ILE A 148 18.54 -7.09 7.78
C ILE A 148 19.81 -6.88 6.95
N ILE A 149 19.72 -7.01 5.62
CA ILE A 149 20.85 -6.76 4.71
C ILE A 149 21.31 -5.30 4.83
N ALA A 150 20.38 -4.35 4.76
CA ALA A 150 20.69 -2.93 4.86
C ALA A 150 21.39 -2.56 6.18
N ALA A 151 20.93 -3.13 7.30
CA ALA A 151 21.48 -2.85 8.62
C ALA A 151 22.88 -3.45 8.82
N ASN A 152 23.13 -4.68 8.34
CA ASN A 152 24.42 -5.36 8.56
C ASN A 152 25.51 -4.93 7.57
N PHE A 153 25.13 -4.51 6.36
CA PHE A 153 26.08 -4.14 5.30
C PHE A 153 26.09 -2.63 5.02
N ALA A 154 25.81 -1.81 6.03
CA ALA A 154 25.76 -0.35 5.91
C ALA A 154 27.09 0.30 5.47
N THR A 155 28.22 -0.40 5.60
CA THR A 155 29.55 0.05 5.15
C THR A 155 29.81 -0.22 3.66
N LEU A 156 28.99 -1.04 2.99
CA LEU A 156 29.10 -1.38 1.58
C LEU A 156 27.97 -0.72 0.79
N PRO A 157 28.23 0.39 0.07
CA PRO A 157 27.19 1.21 -0.55
C PRO A 157 26.21 0.43 -1.42
N ILE A 158 26.73 -0.43 -2.30
CA ILE A 158 25.94 -1.17 -3.27
C ILE A 158 25.04 -2.20 -2.56
N VAL A 159 25.59 -2.92 -1.57
CA VAL A 159 24.86 -3.96 -0.84
C VAL A 159 23.76 -3.34 0.03
N ALA A 160 24.06 -2.22 0.69
CA ALA A 160 23.08 -1.47 1.46
C ALA A 160 21.93 -0.98 0.58
N ILE A 161 22.21 -0.40 -0.59
CA ILE A 161 21.18 0.08 -1.53
C ILE A 161 20.33 -1.08 -2.08
N ILE A 162 20.93 -2.23 -2.39
CA ILE A 162 20.18 -3.42 -2.82
C ILE A 162 19.27 -3.91 -1.69
N GLY A 163 19.79 -4.04 -0.47
CA GLY A 163 19.02 -4.43 0.70
C GLY A 163 17.84 -3.47 0.96
N LEU A 164 18.10 -2.17 0.89
CA LEU A 164 17.09 -1.12 1.01
C LEU A 164 16.05 -1.19 -0.12
N THR A 165 16.45 -1.49 -1.35
CA THR A 165 15.53 -1.65 -2.48
C THR A 165 14.59 -2.83 -2.25
N ILE A 166 15.12 -3.99 -1.85
CA ILE A 166 14.32 -5.18 -1.52
C ILE A 166 13.39 -4.88 -0.33
N ALA A 167 13.90 -4.18 0.68
CA ALA A 167 13.11 -3.77 1.84
C ALA A 167 11.92 -2.90 1.43
N THR A 168 12.19 -1.89 0.59
CA THR A 168 11.21 -0.91 0.08
C THR A 168 10.16 -1.59 -0.77
N MET A 169 10.57 -2.49 -1.67
CA MET A 169 9.65 -3.32 -2.47
C MET A 169 8.71 -4.14 -1.59
N GLY A 170 9.26 -4.84 -0.59
CA GLY A 170 8.48 -5.65 0.33
C GLY A 170 7.48 -4.84 1.15
N ALA A 171 7.97 -3.83 1.87
CA ALA A 171 7.18 -3.04 2.81
C ALA A 171 6.04 -2.25 2.13
N LEU A 172 6.33 -1.57 1.01
CA LEU A 172 5.29 -0.81 0.30
C LEU A 172 4.27 -1.72 -0.39
N THR A 173 4.66 -2.91 -0.84
CA THR A 173 3.72 -3.87 -1.47
C THR A 173 2.82 -4.54 -0.45
N SER A 174 3.29 -4.76 0.78
CA SER A 174 2.48 -5.33 1.85
C SER A 174 1.28 -4.45 2.24
N LEU A 175 1.39 -3.12 2.11
CA LEU A 175 0.30 -2.18 2.43
C LEU A 175 -1.00 -2.42 1.64
N PRO A 176 -1.00 -2.36 0.29
CA PRO A 176 -2.22 -2.58 -0.49
C PRO A 176 -2.71 -4.03 -0.39
N MET A 177 -1.82 -4.99 -0.15
CA MET A 177 -2.19 -6.40 0.03
C MET A 177 -2.85 -6.70 1.36
N PHE A 178 -2.62 -5.86 2.37
CA PHE A 178 -3.22 -6.01 3.68
C PHE A 178 -4.71 -5.67 3.68
N TRP A 179 -5.12 -4.56 3.06
CA TRP A 179 -6.50 -4.03 3.13
C TRP A 179 -7.62 -4.98 2.66
N PRO A 180 -7.42 -5.82 1.64
CA PRO A 180 -8.42 -6.81 1.24
C PRO A 180 -8.67 -7.93 2.27
N LEU A 181 -7.80 -8.10 3.27
CA LEU A 181 -7.95 -9.14 4.30
C LEU A 181 -8.95 -8.75 5.40
N PRO A 182 -8.84 -7.58 6.07
CA PRO A 182 -9.87 -7.14 7.00
C PRO A 182 -11.25 -7.06 6.34
N THR A 183 -11.34 -6.53 5.11
CA THR A 183 -12.63 -6.39 4.44
C THR A 183 -13.29 -7.72 4.16
N ALA A 184 -12.55 -8.74 3.71
CA ALA A 184 -13.10 -10.08 3.44
C ALA A 184 -13.43 -10.89 4.70
N LEU A 185 -12.90 -10.50 5.86
CA LEU A 185 -13.10 -11.21 7.13
C LEU A 185 -14.10 -10.51 8.05
N LEU A 186 -14.40 -9.24 7.76
CA LEU A 186 -15.41 -8.42 8.45
C LEU A 186 -16.69 -8.22 7.63
N SER A 187 -16.69 -8.57 6.34
CA SER A 187 -17.88 -8.68 5.47
C SER A 187 -18.58 -10.03 5.64
#